data_AF-A0A8J6V9T1-F1
#
_entry.id   AF-A0A8J6V9T1-F1
#
_cell.length_a   1.000
_cell.length_b   1.000
_cell.length_c   1.000
_cell.angle_alpha   90.00
_cell.angle_beta   90.00
_cell.angle_gamma   90.00
#
_symmetry.space_group_name_H-M   'P 1'
#
loop_
_entity.id
_entity.type
_entity.pdbx_description
1 polymer ?
#
loop_
_entity_poly.entity_id
_entity_poly.type
_entity_poly.pdbx_seq_one_letter_code
_entity_poly.pdbx_strand_id
1 'polypeptide(L)'
;MTSSWRDRFNRISGKTRFAVCRIFIHLAGAEVAPLLGVLNRAAREAVEADGDITILGEGLVEICQNLLQNDIYWQSAANEGDVFWDEGEAGDYVNELFTDSAERYLSEPDFSQNPSRGNEPLSLPVTRNLIVMLTVAYEGEVPQLETDLANIDALKQGLKALVNLHYQEKLRAIQVHFSPAQLGDELSSDQLLEYFPELIPL
;
A
#
# COMPACT_ATOMS: atom_id res chain seq x y z
N MET A 1 3.28 -15.59 23.84
CA MET A 1 3.78 -14.91 25.05
C MET A 1 5.32 -14.88 25.19
N THR A 2 6.09 -15.34 24.20
CA THR A 2 7.57 -15.43 24.26
C THR A 2 8.31 -14.33 23.47
N SER A 3 7.63 -13.50 22.65
CA SER A 3 8.29 -12.46 21.81
C SER A 3 8.91 -11.33 22.65
N SER A 4 8.16 -10.84 23.65
CA SER A 4 8.53 -9.68 24.48
C SER A 4 9.93 -9.73 25.13
N TRP A 5 10.43 -10.92 25.49
CA TRP A 5 11.76 -11.07 26.09
C TRP A 5 12.89 -11.12 25.06
N ARG A 6 12.67 -11.76 23.90
CA ARG A 6 13.63 -11.73 22.79
C ARG A 6 13.77 -10.33 22.22
N ASP A 7 12.66 -9.62 22.05
CA ASP A 7 12.67 -8.25 21.53
C ASP A 7 13.48 -7.31 22.43
N ARG A 8 13.29 -7.41 23.75
CA ARG A 8 14.09 -6.64 24.72
C ARG A 8 15.57 -7.00 24.65
N PHE A 9 15.91 -8.28 24.55
CA PHE A 9 17.31 -8.72 24.46
C PHE A 9 17.98 -8.25 23.16
N ASN A 10 17.28 -8.36 22.04
CA ASN A 10 17.77 -7.92 20.73
C ASN A 10 18.01 -6.40 20.70
N ARG A 11 17.09 -5.61 21.27
CA ARG A 11 17.22 -4.16 21.43
C ARG A 11 18.44 -3.78 22.28
N ILE A 12 18.71 -4.53 23.36
CA ILE A 12 19.87 -4.32 24.23
C ILE A 12 21.18 -4.73 23.53
N SER A 13 21.15 -5.76 22.68
CA SER A 13 22.32 -6.20 21.90
C SER A 13 22.66 -5.29 20.71
N GLY A 14 21.86 -4.25 20.44
CA GLY A 14 22.07 -3.32 19.33
C GLY A 14 21.76 -3.89 17.95
N LYS A 15 20.94 -4.95 17.87
CA LYS A 15 20.46 -5.46 16.59
C LYS A 15 19.51 -4.45 15.93
N THR A 16 19.62 -4.32 14.61
CA THR A 16 18.64 -3.55 13.82
C THR A 16 17.30 -4.26 13.87
N ARG A 17 16.25 -3.49 14.13
CA ARG A 17 14.87 -3.95 14.10
C ARG A 17 14.29 -3.58 12.75
N PHE A 18 13.66 -4.53 12.10
CA PHE A 18 12.90 -4.31 10.87
C PHE A 18 11.43 -4.53 11.18
N ALA A 19 10.56 -3.69 10.63
CA ALA A 19 9.13 -3.91 10.65
C ALA A 19 8.63 -3.90 9.22
N VAL A 20 7.73 -4.85 8.92
CA VAL A 20 7.05 -4.93 7.63
C VAL A 20 5.57 -4.72 7.90
N CYS A 21 4.92 -3.85 7.15
CA CYS A 21 3.48 -3.73 7.20
C CYS A 21 2.87 -3.56 5.81
N ARG A 22 1.65 -4.08 5.64
CA ARG A 22 0.78 -3.83 4.51
C ARG A 22 -0.45 -3.08 4.98
N ILE A 23 -0.76 -1.97 4.34
CA ILE A 23 -1.92 -1.13 4.63
C ILE A 23 -2.88 -1.21 3.47
N PHE A 24 -4.15 -1.50 3.76
CA PHE A 24 -5.25 -1.52 2.81
C PHE A 24 -6.10 -0.27 3.01
N ILE A 25 -6.38 0.45 1.94
CA ILE A 25 -7.23 1.64 1.97
C ILE A 25 -8.28 1.50 0.89
N HIS A 26 -9.54 1.44 1.32
CA HIS A 26 -10.68 1.38 0.43
C HIS A 26 -11.24 2.79 0.23
N LEU A 27 -11.25 3.24 -1.03
CA LEU A 27 -11.90 4.46 -1.46
C LEU A 27 -13.15 4.12 -2.28
N ALA A 28 -14.24 4.85 -2.05
CA ALA A 28 -15.41 4.77 -2.89
C ALA A 28 -15.93 6.16 -3.27
N GLY A 29 -16.43 6.29 -4.50
CA GLY A 29 -16.99 7.54 -5.00
C GLY A 29 -16.50 7.90 -6.40
N ALA A 30 -17.16 8.88 -7.00
CA ALA A 30 -16.96 9.19 -8.42
C ALA A 30 -15.64 9.91 -8.76
N GLU A 31 -14.95 10.43 -7.75
CA GLU A 31 -13.72 11.22 -7.92
C GLU A 31 -12.45 10.43 -7.59
N VAL A 32 -12.51 9.10 -7.58
CA VAL A 32 -11.33 8.24 -7.33
C VAL A 32 -10.40 8.14 -8.56
N ALA A 33 -10.88 8.52 -9.76
CA ALA A 33 -10.14 8.41 -11.01
C ALA A 33 -8.77 9.14 -11.05
N PRO A 34 -8.58 10.35 -10.48
CA PRO A 34 -7.27 10.99 -10.43
C PRO A 34 -6.22 10.17 -9.67
N LEU A 35 -6.61 9.45 -8.62
CA LEU A 35 -5.71 8.58 -7.85
C LEU A 35 -5.22 7.39 -8.69
N LEU A 36 -6.07 6.82 -9.55
CA LEU A 36 -5.65 5.77 -10.49
C LEU A 36 -4.53 6.24 -11.42
N GLY A 37 -4.57 7.51 -11.86
CA GLY A 37 -3.49 8.08 -12.68
C GLY A 37 -2.16 8.17 -11.93
N VAL A 38 -2.20 8.55 -10.65
CA VAL A 38 -1.01 8.58 -9.77
C VAL A 38 -0.47 7.17 -9.54
N LEU A 39 -1.34 6.21 -9.23
CA LEU A 39 -0.97 4.81 -9.00
C LEU A 39 -0.35 4.16 -10.23
N ASN A 40 -0.93 4.36 -11.42
CA ASN A 40 -0.39 3.83 -12.67
C ASN A 40 0.98 4.42 -13.01
N ARG A 41 1.18 5.73 -12.77
CA ARG A 41 2.49 6.37 -12.98
C ARG A 41 3.52 5.80 -12.01
N ALA A 42 3.21 5.74 -10.71
CA ALA A 42 4.10 5.19 -9.70
C ALA A 42 4.46 3.73 -9.98
N ALA A 43 3.50 2.91 -10.44
CA ALA A 43 3.76 1.53 -10.83
C ALA A 43 4.69 1.43 -12.04
N ARG A 44 4.52 2.30 -13.05
CA ARG A 44 5.41 2.35 -14.21
C ARG A 44 6.83 2.79 -13.81
N GLU A 45 6.94 3.83 -12.99
CA GLU A 45 8.22 4.31 -12.48
C GLU A 45 8.92 3.24 -11.64
N ALA A 46 8.17 2.44 -10.87
CA ALA A 46 8.71 1.32 -10.11
C ALA A 46 9.36 0.25 -11.01
N VAL A 47 8.75 -0.07 -12.16
CA VAL A 47 9.33 -0.99 -13.15
C VAL A 47 10.58 -0.39 -13.79
N GLU A 48 10.55 0.91 -14.15
CA GLU A 48 11.68 1.60 -14.76
C GLU A 48 12.87 1.79 -13.80
N ALA A 49 12.60 1.86 -12.49
CA ALA A 49 13.58 2.08 -11.43
C ALA A 49 14.37 0.82 -11.01
N ASP A 50 13.96 -0.38 -11.45
CA ASP A 50 14.62 -1.67 -11.12
C ASP A 50 14.94 -1.82 -9.62
N GLY A 51 13.99 -1.42 -8.76
CA GLY A 51 14.13 -1.53 -7.30
C GLY A 51 14.85 -0.36 -6.60
N ASP A 52 15.13 0.77 -7.27
CA ASP A 52 15.68 1.95 -6.60
C ASP A 52 14.71 2.49 -5.55
N ILE A 53 15.05 2.27 -4.28
CA ILE A 53 14.24 2.65 -3.11
C ILE A 53 13.97 4.15 -3.01
N THR A 54 14.84 4.99 -3.59
CA THR A 54 14.67 6.44 -3.59
C THR A 54 13.51 6.81 -4.51
N ILE A 55 13.53 6.30 -5.74
CA ILE A 55 12.48 6.55 -6.74
C ILE A 55 11.14 5.97 -6.27
N LEU A 56 11.16 4.72 -5.78
CA LEU A 56 9.97 4.09 -5.19
C LEU A 56 9.42 4.90 -4.00
N GLY A 57 10.32 5.47 -3.20
CA GLY A 57 9.97 6.33 -2.07
C GLY A 57 9.31 7.64 -2.48
N GLU A 58 9.76 8.28 -3.55
CA GLU A 58 9.11 9.47 -4.11
C GLU A 58 7.68 9.15 -4.58
N GLY A 59 7.49 8.02 -5.27
CA GLY A 59 6.17 7.52 -5.67
C GLY A 59 5.27 7.25 -4.46
N LEU A 60 5.80 6.61 -3.41
CA LEU A 60 5.08 6.37 -2.16
C LEU A 60 4.63 7.68 -1.50
N VAL A 61 5.49 8.69 -1.49
CA VAL A 61 5.16 10.02 -0.95
C VAL A 61 4.01 10.65 -1.72
N GLU A 62 4.06 10.62 -3.05
CA GLU A 62 2.99 11.18 -3.88
C GLU A 62 1.66 10.46 -3.65
N ILE A 63 1.68 9.12 -3.57
CA ILE A 63 0.49 8.31 -3.28
C ILE A 63 -0.07 8.66 -1.89
N CYS A 64 0.75 8.68 -0.85
CA CYS A 64 0.32 9.02 0.51
C CYS A 64 -0.30 10.43 0.58
N GLN A 65 0.29 11.40 -0.11
CA GLN A 65 -0.24 12.76 -0.17
C GLN A 65 -1.59 12.82 -0.88
N ASN A 66 -1.75 12.13 -2.02
CA ASN A 66 -3.02 12.07 -2.71
C ASN A 66 -4.08 11.36 -1.87
N LEU A 67 -3.75 10.27 -1.19
CA LEU A 67 -4.66 9.58 -0.26
C LEU A 67 -5.11 10.52 0.86
N LEU A 68 -4.19 11.26 1.48
CA LEU A 68 -4.50 12.23 2.54
C LEU A 68 -5.38 13.39 2.06
N GLN A 69 -5.22 13.84 0.81
CA GLN A 69 -6.05 14.89 0.22
C GLN A 69 -7.47 14.41 -0.12
N ASN A 70 -7.64 13.09 -0.28
CA ASN A 70 -8.88 12.42 -0.68
C ASN A 70 -9.49 11.60 0.48
N ASP A 71 -9.22 11.99 1.73
CA ASP A 71 -9.68 11.29 2.93
C ASP A 71 -11.20 11.20 3.06
N ILE A 72 -11.93 12.16 2.48
CA ILE A 72 -13.39 12.17 2.39
C ILE A 72 -13.97 10.96 1.63
N TYR A 73 -13.16 10.28 0.82
CA TYR A 73 -13.58 9.12 0.02
C TYR A 73 -13.24 7.79 0.70
N TRP A 74 -12.49 7.80 1.81
CA TRP A 74 -12.17 6.58 2.54
C TRP A 74 -13.42 5.94 3.13
N GLN A 75 -13.60 4.65 2.90
CA GLN A 75 -14.74 3.87 3.39
C GLN A 75 -14.33 2.87 4.46
N SER A 76 -13.20 2.19 4.23
CA SER A 76 -12.67 1.18 5.13
C SER A 76 -11.16 1.10 5.01
N ALA A 77 -10.50 0.61 6.04
CA ALA A 77 -9.08 0.35 6.03
C ALA A 77 -8.74 -0.88 6.87
N ALA A 78 -7.56 -1.43 6.62
CA ALA A 78 -6.97 -2.47 7.45
C ALA A 78 -5.46 -2.37 7.37
N ASN A 79 -4.77 -2.99 8.32
CA ASN A 79 -3.35 -3.20 8.21
C ASN A 79 -2.93 -4.50 8.88
N GLU A 80 -1.85 -5.05 8.37
CA GLU A 80 -1.19 -6.22 8.92
C GLU A 80 0.32 -6.07 8.80
N GLY A 81 1.06 -6.95 9.45
CA GLY A 81 2.51 -6.90 9.45
C GLY A 81 3.13 -7.64 10.62
N ASP A 82 4.46 -7.70 10.62
CA ASP A 82 5.23 -8.28 11.71
C ASP A 82 6.60 -7.60 11.85
N VAL A 83 7.30 -7.95 12.92
CA VAL A 83 8.56 -7.38 13.34
C VAL A 83 9.64 -8.43 13.30
N PHE A 84 10.74 -8.09 12.65
CA PHE A 84 11.87 -8.97 12.39
C PHE A 84 13.17 -8.39 12.96
N TRP A 85 14.10 -9.29 13.26
CA TRP A 85 15.46 -8.95 13.70
C TRP A 85 16.54 -9.50 12.75
N ASP A 86 16.08 -10.09 11.65
CA ASP A 86 16.86 -10.55 10.52
C ASP A 86 16.29 -9.89 9.25
N GLU A 87 17.17 -9.29 8.45
CA GLU A 87 16.76 -8.57 7.25
C GLU A 87 16.27 -9.52 6.15
N GLY A 88 16.81 -10.74 6.11
CA GLY A 88 16.38 -11.78 5.16
C GLY A 88 14.96 -12.25 5.46
N GLU A 89 14.65 -12.55 6.74
CA GLU A 89 13.29 -12.90 7.15
C GLU A 89 12.27 -11.79 6.82
N ALA A 90 12.64 -10.52 7.03
CA ALA A 90 11.80 -9.39 6.64
C ALA A 90 11.58 -9.33 5.13
N GLY A 91 12.62 -9.57 4.34
CA GLY A 91 12.54 -9.61 2.87
C GLY A 91 11.68 -10.75 2.35
N ASP A 92 11.80 -11.94 2.95
CA ASP A 92 10.95 -13.10 2.61
C ASP A 92 9.47 -12.81 2.89
N TYR A 93 9.17 -12.16 4.02
CA TYR A 93 7.80 -11.79 4.36
C TYR A 93 7.23 -10.70 3.42
N VAL A 94 8.05 -9.74 2.98
CA VAL A 94 7.65 -8.77 1.93
C VAL A 94 7.27 -9.51 0.64
N ASN A 95 8.01 -10.55 0.25
CA ASN A 95 7.71 -11.33 -0.95
C ASN A 95 6.42 -12.16 -0.80
N GLU A 96 6.14 -12.73 0.37
CA GLU A 96 4.85 -13.38 0.63
C GLU A 96 3.68 -12.41 0.48
N LEU A 97 3.79 -11.21 1.05
CA LEU A 97 2.76 -10.17 0.92
C LEU A 97 2.60 -9.67 -0.53
N PHE A 98 3.69 -9.64 -1.31
CA PHE A 98 3.64 -9.34 -2.74
C PHE A 98 2.78 -10.37 -3.48
N THR A 99 3.10 -11.66 -3.33
CA THR A 99 2.40 -12.75 -4.01
C THR A 99 0.92 -12.76 -3.63
N ASP A 100 0.60 -12.60 -2.34
CA ASP A 100 -0.81 -12.50 -1.90
C ASP A 100 -1.52 -11.30 -2.51
N SER A 101 -0.87 -10.13 -2.59
CA SER A 101 -1.47 -8.92 -3.19
C SER A 101 -1.75 -9.12 -4.69
N ALA A 102 -0.80 -9.71 -5.42
CA ALA A 102 -0.90 -9.94 -6.86
C ALA A 102 -2.03 -10.93 -7.21
N GLU A 103 -2.23 -11.97 -6.39
CA GLU A 103 -3.29 -12.97 -6.58
C GLU A 103 -4.70 -12.40 -6.39
N ARG A 104 -4.86 -11.30 -5.64
CA ARG A 104 -6.15 -10.64 -5.42
C ARG A 104 -6.59 -9.87 -6.67
N TYR A 105 -7.51 -10.48 -7.43
CA TYR A 105 -8.18 -9.96 -8.65
C TYR A 105 -7.25 -9.12 -9.55
N LEU A 106 -6.02 -9.60 -9.75
CA LEU A 106 -5.01 -9.00 -10.62
C LEU A 106 -4.65 -7.56 -10.22
N SER A 107 -4.19 -7.36 -8.98
CA SER A 107 -3.68 -6.05 -8.53
C SER A 107 -2.36 -5.62 -9.22
N GLU A 108 -1.92 -6.39 -10.23
CA GLU A 108 -0.81 -6.07 -11.12
C GLU A 108 -1.29 -5.17 -12.30
N PRO A 109 -0.63 -4.03 -12.55
CA PRO A 109 -0.92 -3.22 -13.72
C PRO A 109 -0.52 -3.94 -15.02
N ASP A 110 -1.45 -4.04 -15.98
CA ASP A 110 -1.17 -4.55 -17.33
C ASP A 110 -0.63 -3.43 -18.24
N PHE A 111 0.70 -3.39 -18.42
CA PHE A 111 1.37 -2.42 -19.29
C PHE A 111 1.32 -2.76 -20.79
N SER A 112 0.69 -3.87 -21.19
CA SER A 112 0.63 -4.30 -22.60
C SER A 112 -0.43 -3.55 -23.43
N GLN A 113 -1.31 -2.78 -22.78
CA GLN A 113 -2.38 -2.05 -23.46
C GLN A 113 -1.96 -0.63 -23.86
N ASN A 114 -1.65 -0.45 -25.14
CA ASN A 114 -1.61 0.87 -25.78
C ASN A 114 -3.03 1.49 -25.74
N PRO A 115 -3.23 2.72 -25.20
CA PRO A 115 -4.49 3.42 -25.31
C PRO A 115 -4.60 4.00 -26.73
N SER A 116 -4.84 3.13 -27.71
CA SER A 116 -5.12 3.51 -29.08
C SER A 116 -6.42 2.86 -29.50
N ARG A 117 -7.55 3.45 -29.11
CA ARG A 117 -8.84 3.22 -29.76
C ARG A 117 -9.85 4.33 -29.43
N GLY A 118 -10.27 5.03 -30.49
CA GLY A 118 -11.67 5.41 -30.70
C GLY A 118 -12.11 6.73 -30.09
N ASN A 119 -12.45 7.66 -30.98
CA ASN A 119 -13.04 8.96 -30.71
C ASN A 119 -14.54 8.83 -30.32
N GLU A 120 -14.86 8.10 -29.24
CA GLU A 120 -16.19 8.03 -28.64
C GLU A 120 -16.23 8.86 -27.34
N PRO A 121 -17.38 9.48 -26.98
CA PRO A 121 -17.49 10.15 -25.69
C PRO A 121 -17.43 9.08 -24.60
N LEU A 122 -16.23 8.92 -24.04
CA LEU A 122 -15.88 8.01 -22.97
C LEU A 122 -16.72 8.33 -21.72
N SER A 123 -17.91 7.76 -21.64
CA SER A 123 -18.54 7.50 -20.35
C SER A 123 -17.81 6.32 -19.72
N LEU A 124 -16.60 6.59 -19.21
CA LEU A 124 -15.86 5.60 -18.44
C LEU A 124 -16.75 5.18 -17.25
N PRO A 125 -16.94 3.87 -17.02
CA PRO A 125 -17.56 3.40 -15.80
C PRO A 125 -16.83 4.05 -14.62
N VAL A 126 -17.61 4.69 -13.76
CA VAL A 126 -17.09 5.28 -12.54
C VAL A 126 -16.70 4.11 -11.64
N THR A 127 -15.42 3.76 -11.58
CA THR A 127 -14.93 2.72 -10.66
C THR A 127 -15.43 3.05 -9.26
N ARG A 128 -16.36 2.25 -8.74
CA ARG A 128 -17.09 2.56 -7.51
C ARG A 128 -16.25 2.35 -6.27
N ASN A 129 -15.36 1.35 -6.30
CA ASN A 129 -14.49 0.96 -5.22
C ASN A 129 -13.05 0.81 -5.75
N LEU A 130 -12.09 1.38 -5.03
CA LEU A 130 -10.66 1.21 -5.27
C LEU A 130 -10.02 0.77 -3.97
N ILE A 131 -9.23 -0.29 -4.02
CA ILE A 131 -8.34 -0.69 -2.94
C ILE A 131 -6.93 -0.28 -3.31
N VAL A 132 -6.28 0.46 -2.40
CA VAL A 132 -4.83 0.72 -2.46
C VAL A 132 -4.16 -0.10 -1.37
N MET A 133 -3.15 -0.87 -1.75
CA MET A 133 -2.34 -1.71 -0.87
C MET A 133 -0.91 -1.17 -0.87
N LEU A 134 -0.45 -0.71 0.29
CA LEU A 134 0.89 -0.20 0.50
C LEU A 134 1.65 -1.16 1.39
N THR A 135 2.61 -1.89 0.84
CA THR A 135 3.53 -2.74 1.60
C THR A 135 4.86 -2.02 1.77
N VAL A 136 5.32 -1.89 3.01
CA VAL A 136 6.63 -1.32 3.30
C VAL A 136 7.40 -2.16 4.30
N ALA A 137 8.72 -2.24 4.11
CA ALA A 137 9.65 -2.65 5.16
C ALA A 137 10.47 -1.43 5.60
N TYR A 138 10.69 -1.28 6.90
CA TYR A 138 11.44 -0.15 7.44
C TYR A 138 12.24 -0.49 8.69
N GLU A 139 13.25 0.32 8.95
CA GLU A 139 14.06 0.21 10.17
C GLU A 139 13.48 0.97 11.36
N GLY A 140 13.61 0.36 12.54
CA GLY A 140 13.27 0.96 13.82
C GLY A 140 11.82 0.71 14.24
N GLU A 141 11.37 1.49 15.20
CA GLU A 141 10.02 1.42 15.80
C GLU A 141 9.23 2.65 15.37
N VAL A 142 8.04 2.42 14.79
CA VAL A 142 7.14 3.50 14.33
C VAL A 142 5.74 3.20 14.87
N PRO A 143 5.40 3.70 16.08
CA PRO A 143 4.12 3.38 16.72
C PRO A 143 2.89 3.71 15.88
N GLN A 144 2.98 4.70 14.99
CA GLN A 144 1.90 5.10 14.09
C GLN A 144 1.61 4.08 12.98
N LEU A 145 2.50 3.12 12.73
CA LEU A 145 2.33 2.03 11.76
C LEU A 145 2.15 0.67 12.43
N GLU A 146 2.44 0.58 13.73
CA GLU A 146 2.38 -0.64 14.55
C GLU A 146 1.16 -0.63 15.48
N THR A 147 0.05 -0.12 14.95
CA THR A 147 -1.24 -0.04 15.63
C THR A 147 -2.35 -0.36 14.64
N ASP A 148 -3.58 -0.43 15.12
CA ASP A 148 -4.74 -0.61 14.25
C ASP A 148 -5.01 0.70 13.47
N LEU A 149 -4.95 0.61 12.14
CA LEU A 149 -5.17 1.71 11.23
C LEU A 149 -6.62 1.81 10.72
N ALA A 150 -7.54 0.96 11.19
CA ALA A 150 -8.97 1.06 10.92
C ALA A 150 -9.64 2.21 11.72
N ASN A 151 -9.01 3.38 11.71
CA ASN A 151 -9.50 4.62 12.27
C ASN A 151 -8.94 5.79 11.45
N ILE A 152 -9.78 6.80 11.15
CA ILE A 152 -9.40 7.93 10.29
C ILE A 152 -8.13 8.65 10.78
N ASP A 153 -8.02 8.94 12.08
CA ASP A 153 -6.88 9.66 12.64
C ASP A 153 -5.62 8.79 12.70
N ALA A 154 -5.77 7.49 12.98
CA ALA A 154 -4.67 6.53 12.96
C ALA A 154 -4.14 6.36 11.53
N LEU A 155 -5.01 6.18 10.54
CA LEU A 155 -4.63 6.06 9.14
C LEU A 155 -3.92 7.32 8.62
N LYS A 156 -4.43 8.51 8.96
CA LYS A 156 -3.75 9.79 8.64
C LYS A 156 -2.35 9.85 9.22
N GLN A 157 -2.16 9.41 10.46
CA GLN A 157 -0.86 9.38 11.11
C GLN A 157 0.06 8.34 10.48
N GLY A 158 -0.46 7.17 10.14
CA GLY A 158 0.26 6.11 9.42
C GLY A 158 0.79 6.59 8.07
N LEU A 159 -0.07 7.19 7.23
CA LEU A 159 0.35 7.74 5.93
C LEU A 159 1.42 8.83 6.06
N LYS A 160 1.29 9.72 7.06
CA LYS A 160 2.34 10.72 7.35
C LYS A 160 3.63 10.06 7.84
N ALA A 161 3.54 8.97 8.59
CA ALA A 161 4.70 8.24 9.06
C ALA A 161 5.45 7.56 7.91
N LEU A 162 4.75 7.01 6.90
CA LEU A 162 5.35 6.49 5.67
C LEU A 162 6.15 7.56 4.92
N VAL A 163 5.57 8.76 4.75
CA VAL A 163 6.25 9.91 4.15
C VAL A 163 7.53 10.27 4.93
N ASN A 164 7.44 10.31 6.26
CA ASN A 164 8.59 10.61 7.10
C ASN A 164 9.68 9.53 7.05
N LEU A 165 9.31 8.26 6.91
CA LEU A 165 10.28 7.15 6.76
C LEU A 165 11.12 7.30 5.50
N HIS A 166 10.52 7.74 4.39
CA HIS A 166 11.25 8.06 3.16
C HIS A 166 12.27 9.18 3.39
N TYR A 167 11.84 10.32 3.96
CA TYR A 167 12.74 11.45 4.22
C TYR A 167 13.83 11.15 5.27
N GLN A 168 13.66 10.11 6.08
CA GLN A 168 14.66 9.62 7.03
C GLN A 168 15.55 8.51 6.45
N GLU A 169 15.36 8.11 5.19
CA GLU A 169 16.10 7.02 4.52
C GLU A 169 15.99 5.67 5.26
N LYS A 170 14.85 5.42 5.91
CA LYS A 170 14.60 4.21 6.71
C LYS A 170 13.79 3.13 6.00
N LEU A 171 13.29 3.41 4.80
CA LEU A 171 12.60 2.42 3.97
C LEU A 171 13.62 1.40 3.44
N ARG A 172 13.22 0.12 3.44
CA ARG A 172 14.02 -1.02 2.99
C ARG A 172 13.33 -1.78 1.85
N ALA A 173 12.01 -1.75 1.80
CA ALA A 173 11.23 -2.22 0.67
C ALA A 173 9.95 -1.39 0.56
N ILE A 174 9.47 -1.20 -0.66
CA ILE A 174 8.21 -0.52 -0.97
C ILE A 174 7.56 -1.30 -2.10
N GLN A 175 6.29 -1.65 -1.93
CA GLN A 175 5.47 -2.22 -2.98
C GLN A 175 4.10 -1.55 -2.92
N VAL A 176 3.56 -1.27 -4.10
CA VAL A 176 2.24 -0.65 -4.27
C VAL A 176 1.44 -1.54 -5.19
N HIS A 177 0.30 -2.00 -4.69
CA HIS A 177 -0.71 -2.71 -5.47
C HIS A 177 -2.03 -1.97 -5.36
N PHE A 178 -2.90 -2.12 -6.36
CA PHE A 178 -4.23 -1.57 -6.28
C PHE A 178 -5.22 -2.39 -7.10
N SER A 179 -6.48 -2.41 -6.66
CA SER A 179 -7.55 -3.15 -7.32
C SER A 179 -8.80 -2.28 -7.48
N PRO A 180 -9.40 -2.20 -8.68
CA PRO A 180 -8.95 -2.85 -9.90
C PRO A 180 -7.71 -2.17 -10.52
N ALA A 181 -6.82 -2.96 -11.13
CA ALA A 181 -5.57 -2.44 -11.71
C ALA A 181 -5.74 -1.87 -13.14
N GLN A 182 -6.79 -2.27 -13.87
CA GLN A 182 -7.04 -1.82 -15.25
C GLN A 182 -8.10 -0.72 -15.30
N LEU A 183 -7.88 0.25 -16.20
CA LEU A 183 -8.86 1.31 -16.44
C LEU A 183 -10.12 0.72 -17.08
N GLY A 184 -11.27 0.94 -16.45
CA GLY A 184 -12.57 0.45 -16.93
C GLY A 184 -13.04 -0.84 -16.25
N ASP A 185 -12.18 -1.47 -15.46
CA ASP A 185 -12.59 -2.55 -14.56
C ASP A 185 -13.33 -1.97 -13.33
N GLU A 186 -14.26 -2.77 -12.81
CA GLU A 186 -15.05 -2.43 -11.63
C GLU A 186 -14.86 -3.51 -10.56
N LEU A 187 -14.48 -3.08 -9.35
CA LEU A 187 -14.56 -3.90 -8.16
C LEU A 187 -15.95 -3.73 -7.54
N SER A 188 -16.81 -4.73 -7.71
CA SER A 188 -18.16 -4.72 -7.13
C SER A 188 -18.14 -4.92 -5.61
N SER A 189 -19.23 -4.58 -4.92
CA SER A 189 -19.34 -4.77 -3.47
C SER A 189 -19.26 -6.24 -3.05
N ASP A 190 -19.76 -7.17 -3.86
CA ASP A 190 -19.68 -8.60 -3.57
C ASP A 190 -18.22 -9.09 -3.67
N GLN A 191 -17.51 -8.69 -4.72
CA GLN A 191 -16.07 -8.98 -4.89
C GLN A 191 -15.21 -8.33 -3.80
N LEU A 192 -15.57 -7.12 -3.37
CA LEU A 192 -14.90 -6.45 -2.26
C LEU A 192 -14.99 -7.30 -0.98
N LEU A 193 -16.18 -7.82 -0.65
CA LEU A 193 -16.37 -8.67 0.52
C LEU A 193 -15.68 -10.04 0.39
N GLU A 194 -15.61 -10.59 -0.83
CA GLU A 194 -14.96 -11.87 -1.10
C GLU A 194 -13.43 -11.78 -1.02
N TYR A 195 -12.83 -10.73 -1.60
CA TYR A 195 -11.37 -10.62 -1.76
C TYR A 195 -10.68 -9.77 -0.69
N PHE A 196 -11.43 -8.94 0.03
CA PHE A 196 -10.90 -8.07 1.08
C PHE A 196 -11.69 -8.20 2.39
N PRO A 197 -11.85 -9.43 2.94
CA PRO A 197 -12.63 -9.66 4.16
C PRO A 197 -12.03 -9.01 5.41
N GLU A 198 -10.77 -8.58 5.38
CA GLU A 198 -10.09 -7.89 6.49
C GLU A 198 -10.50 -6.43 6.67
N LEU A 199 -11.21 -5.83 5.70
CA LEU A 199 -11.50 -4.39 5.71
C LEU A 199 -12.44 -3.97 6.85
N ILE A 200 -11.91 -3.04 7.64
CA ILE A 200 -12.46 -2.22 8.72
C ILE A 200 -13.30 -0.98 8.32
N PRO A 201 -14.64 -0.88 8.40
CA PRO A 201 -15.31 0.41 8.14
C PRO A 201 -14.78 1.55 9.03
N LEU A 202 -14.53 2.72 8.43
CA LEU A 202 -13.92 3.90 9.07
C LEU A 202 -14.91 4.90 9.68
#